data_AF-A0AAU1LJ78-F1
#
_entry.id   AF-A0AAU1LJ78-F1
#
_cell.length_a   1.000
_cell.length_b   1.000
_cell.length_c   1.000
_cell.angle_alpha   90.00
_cell.angle_beta   90.00
_cell.angle_gamma   90.00
#
_symmetry.space_group_name_H-M   'P 1'
#
loop_
_entity.id
_entity.type
_entity.pdbx_description
1 polymer ?
#
loop_
_entity_poly.entity_id
_entity_poly.type
_entity_poly.pdbx_seq_one_letter_code
_entity_poly.pdbx_strand_id
1 'polypeptide(L)'
;MTEPFITSLDPYEWDSEGAVAYEAAVEAINGVVGAYSALIAQEREQAEPDTAQISEWRQRQAECQQVRMGIDPGDRGRVRAVRDEYGTRLRSLRELMAR
;
A
#
# COMPACT_ATOMS: atom_id res chain seq x y z
N MET A 1 -36.75 7.47 32.01
CA MET A 1 -35.29 7.29 31.89
C MET A 1 -35.04 6.66 30.55
N THR A 2 -34.31 7.34 29.66
CA THR A 2 -33.91 6.81 28.35
C THR A 2 -32.80 5.79 28.59
N GLU A 3 -32.97 4.55 28.15
CA GLU A 3 -31.92 3.53 28.26
C GLU A 3 -30.67 3.95 27.48
N PRO A 4 -29.47 3.73 28.03
CA PRO A 4 -28.23 4.06 27.34
C PRO A 4 -28.05 3.14 26.12
N PHE A 5 -27.84 3.76 24.95
CA PHE A 5 -27.65 3.12 23.64
C PHE A 5 -26.49 2.10 23.58
N ILE A 6 -25.57 2.14 24.55
CA ILE A 6 -24.43 1.22 24.63
C ILE A 6 -24.87 -0.21 24.97
N THR A 7 -26.01 -0.37 25.65
CA THR A 7 -26.55 -1.69 26.04
C THR A 7 -27.12 -2.50 24.87
N SER A 8 -27.32 -1.87 23.70
CA SER A 8 -27.87 -2.48 22.49
C SER A 8 -26.83 -2.75 21.38
N LEU A 9 -25.55 -2.54 21.67
CA LEU A 9 -24.48 -2.90 20.73
C LEU A 9 -24.07 -4.36 20.93
N ASP A 10 -23.99 -5.11 19.84
CA ASP A 10 -23.40 -6.44 19.86
C ASP A 10 -21.92 -6.37 20.29
N PRO A 11 -21.42 -7.33 21.08
CA PRO A 11 -20.00 -7.40 21.43
C PRO A 11 -19.16 -7.55 20.16
N TYR A 12 -18.30 -6.56 19.88
CA TYR A 12 -17.29 -6.69 18.84
C TYR A 12 -16.06 -7.36 19.41
N GLU A 13 -15.71 -8.54 18.88
CA GLU A 13 -14.45 -9.20 19.22
C GLU A 13 -13.32 -8.57 18.41
N TRP A 14 -12.37 -7.97 19.12
CA TRP A 14 -11.21 -7.35 18.49
C TRP A 14 -10.26 -8.41 17.92
N ASP A 15 -9.96 -8.29 16.64
CA ASP A 15 -9.01 -9.15 15.92
C ASP A 15 -7.65 -8.46 15.72
N SER A 16 -6.74 -8.65 16.67
CA SER A 16 -5.39 -8.10 16.60
C SER A 16 -4.58 -8.63 15.41
N GLU A 17 -4.78 -9.89 15.01
CA GLU A 17 -4.02 -10.48 13.91
C GLU A 17 -4.46 -9.88 12.58
N GLY A 18 -5.77 -9.70 12.37
CA GLY A 18 -6.32 -9.01 11.22
C GLY A 18 -5.82 -7.57 11.10
N ALA A 19 -5.80 -6.83 12.22
CA ALA A 19 -5.27 -5.47 12.24
C ALA A 19 -3.78 -5.43 11.84
N VAL A 20 -2.94 -6.30 12.40
CA VAL A 20 -1.51 -6.39 12.05
C VAL A 20 -1.32 -6.78 10.59
N ALA A 21 -2.12 -7.71 10.06
CA ALA A 21 -2.04 -8.13 8.67
C ALA A 21 -2.42 -6.99 7.70
N TYR A 22 -3.46 -6.21 8.03
CA TYR A 22 -3.89 -5.05 7.27
C TYR A 22 -2.80 -3.97 7.24
N GLU A 23 -2.24 -3.60 8.39
CA GLU A 23 -1.16 -2.63 8.46
C GLU A 23 0.09 -3.10 7.69
N ALA A 24 0.43 -4.39 7.76
CA ALA A 24 1.51 -4.94 6.96
C ALA A 24 1.27 -4.84 5.44
N ALA A 25 0.01 -4.95 4.99
CA ALA A 25 -0.35 -4.74 3.59
C ALA A 25 -0.22 -3.26 3.18
N VAL A 26 -0.69 -2.35 4.05
CA VAL A 26 -0.54 -0.89 3.85
C VAL A 26 0.93 -0.50 3.76
N GLU A 27 1.78 -1.03 4.64
CA GLU A 27 3.21 -0.75 4.64
C GLU A 27 3.92 -1.30 3.39
N ALA A 28 3.50 -2.47 2.88
CA ALA A 28 4.01 -2.98 1.61
C ALA A 28 3.69 -2.02 0.45
N ILE A 29 2.47 -1.45 0.41
CA ILE A 29 2.08 -0.45 -0.59
C ILE A 29 2.93 0.82 -0.44
N ASN A 30 3.04 1.34 0.79
CA ASN A 30 3.82 2.55 1.07
C ASN A 30 5.29 2.36 0.66
N GLY A 31 5.87 1.18 0.89
CA GLY A 31 7.21 0.83 0.42
C GLY A 31 7.35 0.91 -1.11
N VAL A 32 6.37 0.40 -1.86
CA VAL A 32 6.35 0.51 -3.34
C VAL A 32 6.24 1.96 -3.80
N VAL A 33 5.39 2.77 -3.16
CA VAL A 33 5.28 4.21 -3.47
C VAL A 33 6.61 4.91 -3.24
N GLY A 34 7.28 4.63 -2.12
CA GLY A 34 8.61 5.16 -1.81
C GLY A 34 9.67 4.75 -2.84
N ALA A 35 9.65 3.50 -3.31
CA ALA A 35 10.58 3.03 -4.34
C ALA A 35 10.36 3.75 -5.68
N TYR A 36 9.11 3.96 -6.11
CA TYR A 36 8.83 4.78 -7.30
C TYR A 36 9.27 6.24 -7.12
N SER A 37 9.09 6.82 -5.93
CA SER A 37 9.59 8.18 -5.65
C SER A 37 11.11 8.28 -5.82
N ALA A 38 11.85 7.28 -5.33
CA ALA A 38 13.30 7.22 -5.45
C ALA A 38 13.74 7.08 -6.92
N LEU A 39 13.10 6.19 -7.70
CA LEU A 39 13.36 6.04 -9.13
C LEU A 39 13.09 7.34 -9.91
N ILE A 40 11.97 8.01 -9.63
CA ILE A 40 11.65 9.30 -10.25
C ILE A 40 12.72 10.36 -9.92
N ALA A 41 13.19 10.40 -8.68
CA ALA A 41 14.24 11.34 -8.27
C ALA A 41 15.56 11.05 -9.02
N GLN A 42 15.98 9.78 -9.05
CA GLN A 42 17.19 9.34 -9.75
C GLN A 42 17.16 9.65 -11.25
N GLU A 43 16.02 9.44 -11.92
CA GLU A 43 15.87 9.72 -13.35
C GLU A 43 15.90 11.22 -13.65
N ARG A 44 15.32 12.05 -12.78
CA ARG A 44 15.35 13.51 -12.94
C ARG A 44 16.74 14.11 -12.82
N GLU A 45 17.66 13.42 -12.16
CA GLU A 45 19.04 13.84 -11.99
C GLU A 45 19.92 13.48 -13.19
N GLN A 46 19.41 12.69 -14.15
CA GLN A 46 20.13 12.35 -15.38
C GLN A 46 20.30 13.58 -16.29
N ALA A 47 21.34 13.56 -17.12
CA ALA A 47 21.60 14.63 -18.09
C ALA A 47 20.46 14.78 -19.12
N GLU A 48 19.84 13.67 -19.50
CA GLU A 48 18.68 13.59 -20.38
C GLU A 48 17.60 12.70 -19.74
N PRO A 49 16.74 13.22 -18.86
CA PRO A 49 15.73 12.43 -18.17
C PRO A 49 14.68 11.84 -19.11
N ASP A 50 14.34 10.56 -18.93
CA ASP A 50 13.22 9.92 -19.60
C ASP A 50 11.88 10.34 -18.97
N THR A 51 11.28 11.35 -19.59
CA THR A 51 9.98 11.89 -19.15
C THR A 51 8.82 10.90 -19.27
N ALA A 52 8.89 9.94 -20.22
CA ALA A 52 7.86 8.92 -20.38
C ALA A 52 7.94 7.91 -19.22
N GLN A 53 9.15 7.50 -18.86
CA GLN A 53 9.38 6.60 -17.74
C GLN A 53 8.96 7.23 -16.40
N ILE A 54 9.28 8.52 -16.19
CA ILE A 54 8.81 9.27 -15.01
C ILE A 54 7.28 9.33 -14.94
N SER A 55 6.62 9.54 -16.08
CA SER A 55 5.16 9.57 -16.16
C SER A 55 4.55 8.22 -15.79
N GLU A 56 5.14 7.12 -16.29
CA GLU A 56 4.71 5.77 -15.93
C GLU A 56 4.83 5.51 -14.42
N TRP A 57 5.97 5.84 -13.80
CA TRP A 57 6.13 5.64 -12.35
C TRP A 57 5.15 6.46 -11.52
N ARG A 58 4.83 7.69 -11.94
CA ARG A 58 3.79 8.51 -11.29
C ARG A 58 2.41 7.88 -11.40
N GLN A 59 2.07 7.34 -12.57
CA GLN A 59 0.82 6.62 -12.76
C GLN A 59 0.76 5.39 -11.84
N ARG A 60 1.86 4.63 -11.71
CA ARG A 60 1.95 3.51 -10.78
C ARG A 60 1.80 3.93 -9.32
N GLN A 61 2.30 5.09 -8.91
CA GLN A 61 2.05 5.64 -7.57
C GLN A 61 0.57 5.96 -7.34
N ALA A 62 -0.12 6.54 -8.34
CA ALA A 62 -1.54 6.80 -8.25
C ALA A 62 -2.36 5.51 -8.10
N GLU A 63 -2.01 4.46 -8.84
CA GLU A 63 -2.62 3.13 -8.71
C GLU A 63 -2.40 2.53 -7.31
N CYS A 64 -1.21 2.70 -6.73
CA CYS A 64 -0.92 2.27 -5.36
C CYS A 64 -1.87 2.94 -4.35
N GLN A 65 -2.11 4.25 -4.51
CA GLN A 65 -3.02 4.98 -3.64
C GLN A 65 -4.48 4.48 -3.79
N GLN A 66 -4.93 4.20 -5.01
CA GLN A 66 -6.26 3.65 -5.26
C GLN A 66 -6.43 2.28 -4.60
N VAL A 67 -5.43 1.40 -4.73
CA VAL A 67 -5.46 0.10 -4.06
C VAL A 67 -5.52 0.28 -2.56
N ARG A 68 -4.68 1.14 -1.97
CA ARG A 68 -4.69 1.39 -0.52
C ARG A 68 -6.05 1.85 0.00
N MET A 69 -6.73 2.73 -0.74
CA MET A 69 -8.05 3.23 -0.38
C MET A 69 -9.17 2.19 -0.55
N GLY A 70 -8.95 1.14 -1.32
CA GLY A 70 -9.95 0.11 -1.64
C GLY A 70 -9.83 -1.18 -0.83
N ILE A 71 -8.88 -1.28 0.11
CA ILE A 71 -8.73 -2.49 0.94
C ILE A 71 -9.71 -2.41 2.09
N ASP A 72 -10.61 -3.39 2.15
CA ASP A 72 -11.39 -3.67 3.34
C ASP A 72 -10.52 -4.42 4.37
N PRO A 73 -10.30 -3.88 5.59
CA PRO A 73 -9.58 -4.58 6.64
C PRO A 73 -10.22 -5.93 7.04
N GLY A 74 -11.53 -6.09 6.86
CA GLY A 74 -12.25 -7.33 7.14
C GLY A 74 -12.03 -8.43 6.11
N ASP A 75 -11.61 -8.09 4.88
CA ASP A 75 -11.30 -9.07 3.83
C ASP A 75 -9.87 -9.59 3.99
N ARG A 76 -9.71 -10.57 4.89
CA ARG A 76 -8.42 -11.22 5.16
C ARG A 76 -7.76 -11.80 3.91
N GLY A 77 -8.56 -12.29 2.97
CA GLY A 77 -8.07 -12.85 1.70
C GLY A 77 -7.43 -11.76 0.84
N ARG A 78 -8.12 -10.64 0.68
CA ARG A 78 -7.61 -9.47 -0.06
C ARG A 78 -6.40 -8.85 0.62
N VAL A 79 -6.42 -8.67 1.94
CA VAL A 79 -5.30 -8.15 2.73
C VAL A 79 -4.03 -8.97 2.49
N ARG A 80 -4.12 -10.30 2.60
CA ARG A 80 -2.98 -11.19 2.35
C ARG A 80 -2.48 -11.07 0.91
N ALA A 81 -3.40 -11.08 -0.07
CA ALA A 81 -3.04 -10.97 -1.47
C ALA A 81 -2.31 -9.65 -1.79
N VAL A 82 -2.79 -8.52 -1.26
CA VAL A 82 -2.12 -7.22 -1.40
C VAL A 82 -0.71 -7.28 -0.82
N ARG A 83 -0.57 -7.77 0.42
CA ARG A 83 0.73 -7.83 1.08
C ARG A 83 1.75 -8.62 0.26
N ASP A 84 1.36 -9.77 -0.27
CA ASP A 84 2.23 -10.63 -1.05
C ASP A 84 2.58 -10.01 -2.42
N GLU A 85 1.60 -9.42 -3.10
CA GLU A 85 1.77 -8.73 -4.39
C GLU A 85 2.73 -7.54 -4.26
N TYR A 86 2.46 -6.62 -3.32
CA TYR A 86 3.23 -5.40 -3.15
C TYR A 86 4.59 -5.68 -2.51
N GLY A 87 4.70 -6.69 -1.66
CA GLY A 87 5.99 -7.19 -1.17
C GLY A 87 6.88 -7.71 -2.31
N THR A 88 6.30 -8.42 -3.28
CA THR A 88 7.02 -8.88 -4.48
C THR A 88 7.43 -7.72 -5.37
N ARG A 89 6.50 -6.79 -5.65
CA ARG A 89 6.76 -5.59 -6.44
C ARG A 89 7.88 -4.74 -5.84
N LEU A 90 7.88 -4.56 -4.52
CA LEU A 90 8.93 -3.82 -3.82
C LEU A 90 10.31 -4.45 -4.00
N ARG A 91 10.42 -5.79 -3.95
CA ARG A 91 11.69 -6.48 -4.23
C ARG A 91 12.17 -6.21 -5.65
N SER A 92 11.29 -6.34 -6.64
CA SER A 92 11.63 -6.05 -8.05
C SER A 92 12.08 -4.60 -8.26
N LEU A 93 11.43 -3.62 -7.61
CA LEU A 93 11.84 -2.22 -7.70
C LEU A 93 13.19 -1.95 -7.05
N ARG A 94 13.49 -2.63 -5.93
CA ARG A 94 14.82 -2.55 -5.29
C ARG A 94 15.91 -3.12 -6.17
N GLU A 95 15.63 -4.23 -6.85
CA GLU A 95 16.57 -4.80 -7.83
C GLU A 95 16.78 -3.87 -9.03
N LEU A 96 15.75 -3.13 -9.46
CA LEU A 96 15.88 -2.13 -10.51
C LEU A 96 16.77 -0.95 -10.08
N MET A 97 16.59 -0.44 -8.86
CA MET A 97 17.40 0.66 -8.31
C MET A 97 18.86 0.28 -8.05
N ALA A 98 19.15 -1.01 -7.90
CA ALA A 98 20.51 -1.50 -7.67
C ALA A 98 21.34 -1.66 -8.95
N ARG A 99 20.75 -1.41 -10.13
CA ARG A 99 21.42 -1.43 -11.44
C ARG A 99 21.94 -0.05 -11.79
#